data_AF-A0A350XD79-F1
#
_entry.id   AF-A0A350XD79-F1
#
_cell.length_a   1.000
_cell.length_b   1.000
_cell.length_c   1.000
_cell.angle_alpha   90.00
_cell.angle_beta   90.00
_cell.angle_gamma   90.00
#
_symmetry.space_group_name_H-M   'P 1'
#
loop_
_entity.id
_entity.type
_entity.pdbx_description
1 polymer ?
#
loop_
_entity_poly.entity_id
_entity_poly.type
_entity_poly.pdbx_seq_one_letter_code
_entity_poly.pdbx_strand_id
1 'polypeptide(L)'
;MTLLSTDELKTLIQTVQRPCISLYMPMQKAGPEIRQNPIRFKNIVREAEERLKEMGLDDEETMEWFKQVHQLDTGDFWENQDLGLAIFISPEMFRYYSLPYEFQELVVVNNHFHIKPLLHLLNNDGLFYILALSQNNIRFFEATRYNINEVELENVPKSLEEALQYDETAKEGQHRIATSKGGTRNSFVQPG
;
A
#
# COMPACT_ATOMS: atom_id res chain seq x y z
N MET A 1 7.20 -0.71 -1.47
CA MET A 1 7.17 -0.90 0.00
C MET A 1 5.79 -1.41 0.37
N THR A 2 5.70 -2.56 1.03
CA THR A 2 4.42 -3.12 1.50
C THR A 2 3.99 -2.39 2.77
N LEU A 3 2.88 -1.65 2.65
CA LEU A 3 2.39 -0.61 3.55
C LEU A 3 1.85 -1.10 4.92
N LEU A 4 2.37 -2.21 5.45
CA LEU A 4 1.74 -3.10 6.46
C LEU A 4 0.80 -4.12 5.79
N SER A 5 1.11 -5.40 5.90
CA SER A 5 0.24 -6.48 5.39
C SER A 5 -0.80 -6.90 6.43
N THR A 6 -1.86 -7.57 5.99
CA THR A 6 -2.85 -8.16 6.90
C THR A 6 -2.21 -9.18 7.86
N ASP A 7 -1.17 -9.89 7.43
CA ASP A 7 -0.48 -10.88 8.27
C ASP A 7 0.43 -10.24 9.32
N GLU A 8 1.08 -9.12 8.99
CA GLU A 8 1.77 -8.29 10.00
C GLU A 8 0.77 -7.76 11.04
N LEU A 9 -0.40 -7.30 10.59
CA LEU A 9 -1.43 -6.85 11.52
C LEU A 9 -1.95 -7.97 12.42
N LYS A 10 -2.21 -9.16 11.87
CA LYS A 10 -2.58 -10.34 12.67
C LYS A 10 -1.51 -10.66 13.70
N THR A 11 -0.23 -10.58 13.30
CA THR A 11 0.91 -10.80 14.20
C THR A 11 0.85 -9.84 15.39
N LEU A 12 0.64 -8.54 15.15
CA LEU A 12 0.49 -7.55 16.22
C LEU A 12 -0.74 -7.83 17.11
N ILE A 13 -1.86 -8.26 16.54
CA ILE A 13 -3.08 -8.57 17.31
C ILE A 13 -2.90 -9.83 18.18
N GLN A 14 -2.14 -10.81 17.69
CA GLN A 14 -1.92 -12.10 18.35
C GLN A 14 -0.80 -12.08 19.39
N THR A 15 -0.04 -10.97 19.50
CA THR A 15 1.00 -10.81 20.54
C THR A 15 0.38 -10.95 21.93
N VAL A 16 0.95 -11.85 22.74
CA VAL A 16 0.46 -12.17 24.10
C VAL A 16 1.39 -11.63 25.19
N GLN A 17 2.62 -11.27 24.83
CA GLN A 17 3.65 -10.79 25.75
C GLN A 17 3.29 -9.38 26.24
N ARG A 18 3.39 -9.19 27.56
CA ARG A 18 2.97 -7.95 28.23
C ARG A 18 4.13 -7.31 28.98
N PRO A 19 4.11 -5.98 29.13
CA PRO A 19 3.17 -5.03 28.54
C PRO A 19 3.44 -4.83 27.03
N CYS A 20 2.40 -4.41 26.33
CA CYS A 20 2.43 -3.99 24.94
C CYS A 20 2.45 -2.46 24.88
N ILE A 21 3.47 -1.91 24.25
CA ILE A 21 3.65 -0.48 24.05
C ILE A 21 3.35 -0.17 22.58
N SER A 22 2.51 0.83 22.33
CA SER A 22 2.21 1.34 20.99
C SER A 22 2.47 2.83 20.96
N LEU A 23 3.38 3.24 20.09
CA LEU A 23 3.76 4.63 19.89
C LEU A 23 3.37 5.06 18.48
N TYR A 24 2.77 6.23 18.37
CA TYR A 24 2.39 6.84 17.11
C TYR A 24 2.85 8.29 17.09
N MET A 25 3.42 8.73 15.97
CA MET A 25 3.75 10.13 15.78
C MET A 25 3.62 10.56 14.31
N PRO A 26 3.24 11.81 14.05
CA PRO A 26 3.37 12.40 12.72
C PRO A 26 4.86 12.63 12.39
N MET A 27 5.20 12.47 11.12
CA MET A 27 6.54 12.70 10.60
C MET A 27 6.53 13.76 9.51
N GLN A 28 7.63 14.49 9.42
CA GLN A 28 7.88 15.45 8.36
C GLN A 28 8.86 14.83 7.37
N LYS A 29 8.49 14.78 6.09
CA LYS A 29 9.28 14.14 5.02
C LYS A 29 10.22 15.08 4.26
N ALA A 30 10.06 16.39 4.42
CA ALA A 30 10.77 17.39 3.66
C ALA A 30 10.91 18.70 4.46
N GLY A 31 11.92 19.48 4.12
CA GLY A 31 12.12 20.82 4.68
C GLY A 31 12.86 20.84 6.01
N PRO A 32 13.10 22.05 6.56
CA PRO A 32 13.74 22.21 7.87
C PRO A 32 12.95 21.55 9.01
N GLU A 33 11.67 21.25 8.81
CA GLU A 33 10.77 20.61 9.75
C GLU A 33 11.14 19.14 10.05
N ILE A 34 11.94 18.46 9.19
CA ILE A 34 12.47 17.11 9.48
C ILE A 34 13.19 17.07 10.84
N ARG A 35 13.84 18.17 11.23
CA ARG A 35 14.54 18.31 12.52
C ARG A 35 13.61 18.19 13.74
N GLN A 36 12.30 18.27 13.55
CA GLN A 36 11.31 18.05 14.62
C GLN A 36 11.05 16.56 14.88
N ASN A 37 11.28 15.68 13.90
CA ASN A 37 11.01 14.24 14.06
C ASN A 37 11.82 13.62 15.20
N PRO A 38 13.15 13.84 15.33
CA PRO A 38 13.93 13.31 16.44
C PRO A 38 13.44 13.83 17.81
N ILE A 39 12.96 15.07 17.85
CA ILE A 39 12.47 15.70 19.09
C ILE A 39 11.15 15.03 19.52
N ARG A 40 10.19 14.91 18.60
CA ARG A 40 8.92 14.21 18.86
C ARG A 40 9.16 12.76 19.29
N PHE A 41 10.04 12.07 18.57
CA PHE A 41 10.42 10.70 18.87
C PHE A 41 10.94 10.55 20.31
N LYS A 42 11.88 11.39 20.73
CA LYS A 42 12.40 11.37 22.10
C LYS A 42 11.32 11.63 23.14
N ASN A 43 10.36 12.51 22.84
CA ASN A 43 9.25 12.79 23.73
C ASN A 43 8.33 11.58 23.92
N ILE A 44 7.89 10.94 22.82
CA ILE A 44 7.00 9.76 22.90
C ILE A 44 7.69 8.55 23.55
N VAL A 45 9.00 8.39 23.32
CA VAL A 45 9.79 7.31 23.94
C VAL A 45 9.91 7.55 25.44
N ARG A 46 10.30 8.76 25.85
CA ARG A 46 10.39 9.13 27.27
C ARG A 46 9.04 8.96 27.99
N GLU A 47 7.95 9.39 27.37
CA GLU A 47 6.61 9.23 27.94
C GLU A 47 6.24 7.74 28.12
N ALA A 48 6.64 6.88 27.18
CA ALA A 48 6.41 5.44 27.30
C ALA A 48 7.24 4.81 28.42
N GLU A 49 8.52 5.18 28.54
CA GLU A 49 9.40 4.77 29.65
C GLU A 49 8.83 5.21 31.01
N GLU A 50 8.35 6.46 31.12
CA GLU A 50 7.72 6.99 32.34
C GLU A 50 6.47 6.19 32.74
N ARG A 51 5.59 5.86 31.79
CA ARG A 51 4.39 5.05 32.05
C ARG A 51 4.72 3.62 32.51
N LEU A 52 5.80 3.02 32.01
CA LEU A 52 6.24 1.69 32.46
C LEU A 52 6.76 1.72 33.89
N LYS A 53 7.51 2.76 34.24
CA LYS A 53 7.97 2.98 35.62
C LYS A 53 6.80 3.16 36.58
N GLU A 54 5.77 3.91 36.19
CA GLU A 54 4.53 4.07 36.98
C GLU A 54 3.80 2.73 37.18
N MET A 55 3.94 1.78 36.25
CA MET A 55 3.42 0.42 36.37
C MET A 55 4.30 -0.51 37.24
N GLY A 56 5.43 -0.01 37.73
CA GLY A 56 6.34 -0.74 38.63
C GLY A 56 7.34 -1.65 37.91
N LEU A 57 7.60 -1.44 36.62
CA LEU A 57 8.68 -2.14 35.92
C LEU A 57 10.04 -1.56 36.33
N ASP A 58 11.04 -2.42 36.35
CA ASP A 58 12.41 -2.02 36.66
C ASP A 58 13.04 -1.20 35.52
N ASP A 59 13.96 -0.32 35.89
CA ASP A 59 14.66 0.57 34.96
C ASP A 59 15.57 -0.20 34.00
N GLU A 60 16.19 -1.30 34.43
CA GLU A 60 17.08 -2.11 33.60
C GLU A 60 16.30 -2.89 32.53
N GLU A 61 15.17 -3.49 32.91
CA GLU A 61 14.26 -4.18 31.97
C GLU A 61 13.69 -3.21 30.94
N THR A 62 13.25 -2.03 31.40
CA THR A 62 12.74 -0.97 30.51
C THR A 62 13.81 -0.53 29.52
N MET A 63 15.05 -0.31 29.98
CA MET A 63 16.15 0.10 29.10
C MET A 63 16.45 -0.94 28.02
N GLU A 64 16.43 -2.23 28.34
CA GLU A 64 16.70 -3.28 27.34
C GLU A 64 15.61 -3.33 26.27
N TRP A 65 14.34 -3.12 26.61
CA TRP A 65 13.24 -3.11 25.61
C TRP A 65 13.33 -1.94 24.65
N PHE A 66 13.77 -0.78 25.13
CA PHE A 66 13.90 0.43 24.29
C PHE A 66 15.22 0.51 23.54
N LYS A 67 16.16 -0.41 23.76
CA LYS A 67 17.46 -0.42 23.08
C LYS A 67 17.34 -0.43 21.55
N GLN A 68 16.45 -1.25 21.00
CA GLN A 68 16.22 -1.29 19.55
C GLN A 68 15.48 -0.04 19.05
N VAL A 69 14.64 0.57 19.89
CA VAL A 69 13.94 1.82 19.60
C VAL A 69 14.97 2.95 19.46
N HIS A 70 15.89 3.08 20.42
CA HIS A 70 16.93 4.11 20.42
C HIS A 70 17.89 4.00 19.23
N GLN A 71 18.06 2.80 18.65
CA GLN A 71 18.85 2.61 17.42
C GLN A 71 18.21 3.23 16.17
N LEU A 72 16.91 3.56 16.21
CA LEU A 72 16.24 4.26 15.11
C LEU A 72 16.62 5.75 15.04
N ASP A 73 17.08 6.37 16.13
CA ASP A 73 17.39 7.81 16.18
C ASP A 73 18.70 8.16 15.46
N THR A 74 18.70 8.00 14.14
CA THR A 74 19.83 8.28 13.25
C THR A 74 19.42 9.25 12.15
N GLY A 75 20.35 10.07 11.65
CA GLY A 75 20.08 11.02 10.55
C GLY A 75 19.45 10.32 9.34
N ASP A 76 20.06 9.22 8.90
CA ASP A 76 19.60 8.41 7.77
C ASP A 76 18.18 7.88 7.96
N PHE A 77 17.81 7.49 9.19
CA PHE A 77 16.44 7.11 9.47
C PHE A 77 15.52 8.28 9.19
N TRP A 78 15.74 9.45 9.80
CA TRP A 78 14.86 10.62 9.68
C TRP A 78 14.73 11.18 8.26
N GLU A 79 15.73 11.00 7.41
CA GLU A 79 15.72 11.45 6.01
C GLU A 79 14.89 10.55 5.08
N ASN A 80 14.66 9.28 5.46
CA ASN A 80 13.99 8.28 4.63
C ASN A 80 12.59 7.91 5.14
N GLN A 81 11.89 8.86 5.77
CA GLN A 81 10.58 8.65 6.37
C GLN A 81 9.41 9.13 5.52
N ASP A 82 8.24 8.54 5.79
CA ASP A 82 6.96 8.95 5.21
C ASP A 82 6.21 9.88 6.19
N LEU A 83 4.88 9.99 6.07
CA LEU A 83 4.08 10.94 6.86
C LEU A 83 3.80 10.53 8.31
N GLY A 84 3.95 9.26 8.67
CA GLY A 84 3.64 8.78 10.02
C GLY A 84 4.44 7.56 10.45
N LEU A 85 4.81 7.52 11.73
CA LEU A 85 5.55 6.42 12.36
C LEU A 85 4.68 5.71 13.38
N ALA A 86 4.63 4.39 13.29
CA ALA A 86 4.06 3.51 14.31
C ALA A 86 5.16 2.58 14.85
N ILE A 87 5.28 2.44 16.17
CA ILE A 87 6.25 1.56 16.84
C ILE A 87 5.51 0.69 17.85
N PHE A 88 5.84 -0.60 17.85
CA PHE A 88 5.26 -1.61 18.71
C PHE A 88 6.38 -2.35 19.44
N ILE A 89 6.30 -2.34 20.78
CA ILE A 89 7.31 -2.95 21.65
C ILE A 89 6.61 -3.86 22.67
N SER A 90 7.12 -5.07 22.81
CA SER A 90 6.80 -6.01 23.88
C SER A 90 8.08 -6.78 24.26
N PRO A 91 8.11 -7.55 25.36
CA PRO A 91 9.31 -8.27 25.79
C PRO A 91 10.01 -9.10 24.68
N GLU A 92 9.26 -9.63 23.72
CA GLU A 92 9.79 -10.50 22.67
C GLU A 92 9.58 -9.93 21.25
N MET A 93 9.09 -8.70 21.12
CA MET A 93 8.76 -8.12 19.82
C MET A 93 9.11 -6.65 19.74
N PHE A 94 9.79 -6.29 18.66
CA PHE A 94 9.97 -4.93 18.21
C PHE A 94 9.61 -4.84 16.73
N ARG A 95 8.68 -3.93 16.41
CA ARG A 95 8.24 -3.63 15.04
C ARG A 95 8.04 -2.14 14.90
N TYR A 96 8.41 -1.59 13.76
CA TYR A 96 8.07 -0.22 13.39
C TYR A 96 7.63 -0.15 11.93
N TYR A 97 6.78 0.82 11.63
CA TYR A 97 6.23 1.03 10.30
C TYR A 97 6.20 2.53 9.98
N SER A 98 6.80 2.88 8.84
CA SER A 98 6.72 4.20 8.23
C SER A 98 5.58 4.17 7.19
N LEU A 99 4.60 5.05 7.36
CA LEU A 99 3.30 4.98 6.69
C LEU A 99 2.93 6.32 6.00
N PRO A 100 2.19 6.28 4.88
CA PRO A 100 1.91 7.41 3.99
C PRO A 100 0.73 8.25 4.45
N TYR A 101 0.48 8.28 5.76
CA TYR A 101 -0.54 9.11 6.37
C TYR A 101 -0.09 9.51 7.77
N GLU A 102 -0.58 10.66 8.21
CA GLU A 102 -0.22 11.24 9.49
C GLU A 102 -0.97 10.54 10.62
N PHE A 103 -0.26 10.30 11.72
CA PHE A 103 -0.86 9.90 12.98
C PHE A 103 -1.08 11.11 13.88
N GLN A 104 -2.10 11.01 14.73
CA GLN A 104 -2.09 11.79 15.96
C GLN A 104 -1.00 11.25 16.88
N GLU A 105 -0.24 12.14 17.52
CA GLU A 105 0.75 11.75 18.53
C GLU A 105 0.05 11.00 19.67
N LEU A 106 0.49 9.78 19.94
CA LEU A 106 -0.18 8.89 20.89
C LEU A 106 0.80 7.86 21.47
N VAL A 107 0.83 7.78 22.80
CA VAL A 107 1.53 6.74 23.56
C VAL A 107 0.51 5.89 24.29
N VAL A 108 0.58 4.57 24.12
CA VAL A 108 -0.28 3.61 24.83
C VAL A 108 0.58 2.48 25.40
N VAL A 109 0.38 2.19 26.68
CA VAL A 109 0.96 1.02 27.37
C VAL A 109 -0.22 0.20 27.91
N ASN A 110 -0.37 -1.05 27.47
CA ASN A 110 -1.51 -1.90 27.82
C ASN A 110 -1.17 -3.40 27.71
N ASN A 111 -2.15 -4.28 27.88
CA ASN A 111 -2.01 -5.73 27.74
C ASN A 111 -2.01 -6.23 26.28
N HIS A 112 -2.36 -5.36 25.32
CA HIS A 112 -2.37 -5.64 23.88
C HIS A 112 -2.00 -4.36 23.12
N PHE A 113 -1.46 -4.49 21.92
CA PHE A 113 -1.15 -3.32 21.08
C PHE A 113 -2.40 -2.51 20.72
N HIS A 114 -2.26 -1.20 20.71
CA HIS A 114 -3.34 -0.28 20.35
C HIS A 114 -3.43 -0.15 18.83
N ILE A 115 -4.16 -1.04 18.16
CA ILE A 115 -4.19 -1.14 16.69
C ILE A 115 -5.15 -0.15 16.00
N LYS A 116 -6.05 0.50 16.75
CA LYS A 116 -7.10 1.37 16.17
C LYS A 116 -6.59 2.39 15.13
N PRO A 117 -5.45 3.08 15.31
CA PRO A 117 -4.93 4.01 14.32
C PRO A 117 -4.55 3.35 12.98
N LEU A 118 -4.17 2.07 12.99
CA LEU A 118 -3.81 1.30 11.80
C LEU A 118 -5.01 0.75 11.03
N LEU A 119 -6.20 0.68 11.62
CA LEU A 119 -7.38 0.09 10.95
C LEU A 119 -7.79 0.84 9.68
N HIS A 120 -7.41 2.11 9.55
CA HIS A 120 -7.63 2.89 8.33
C HIS A 120 -6.91 2.30 7.10
N LEU A 121 -5.84 1.52 7.31
CA LEU A 121 -5.11 0.83 6.24
C LEU A 121 -5.91 -0.37 5.71
N LEU A 122 -6.54 -1.16 6.58
CA LEU A 122 -7.28 -2.36 6.19
C LEU A 122 -8.53 -2.07 5.35
N ASN A 123 -9.16 -0.92 5.59
CA ASN A 123 -10.31 -0.50 4.80
C ASN A 123 -9.93 0.01 3.40
N ASN A 124 -8.63 0.02 3.09
CA ASN A 124 -8.04 0.77 1.98
C ASN A 124 -7.18 -0.10 1.06
N ASP A 125 -7.38 -1.42 1.08
CA ASP A 125 -6.89 -2.36 0.06
C ASP A 125 -7.56 -2.12 -1.31
N GLY A 126 -8.04 -0.89 -1.57
CA GLY A 126 -8.48 -0.34 -2.84
C GLY A 126 -7.31 -0.29 -3.82
N LEU A 127 -6.78 -1.47 -4.11
CA LEU A 127 -5.99 -1.80 -5.26
C LEU A 127 -6.89 -1.61 -6.46
N PHE A 128 -6.54 -0.66 -7.31
CA PHE A 128 -7.20 -0.44 -8.57
C PHE A 128 -6.14 -0.24 -9.64
N TYR A 129 -6.56 -0.46 -10.87
CA TYR A 129 -5.69 -0.29 -12.02
C TYR A 129 -6.08 0.98 -12.78
N ILE A 130 -5.09 1.75 -13.19
CA ILE A 130 -5.25 2.92 -14.04
C ILE A 130 -4.66 2.58 -15.40
N LEU A 131 -5.46 2.65 -16.46
CA LEU A 131 -4.99 2.59 -17.83
C LEU A 131 -5.01 4.00 -18.42
N ALA A 132 -3.83 4.56 -18.68
CA ALA A 132 -3.68 5.85 -19.33
C ALA A 132 -3.43 5.64 -20.83
N LEU A 133 -4.40 6.07 -21.66
CA LEU A 133 -4.37 5.92 -23.11
C LEU A 133 -4.10 7.26 -23.78
N SER A 134 -3.13 7.27 -24.69
CA SER A 134 -2.92 8.33 -25.67
C SER A 134 -2.57 7.72 -27.03
N GLN A 135 -2.63 8.51 -28.11
CA GLN A 135 -2.33 7.99 -29.45
C GLN A 135 -0.90 7.40 -29.55
N ASN A 136 0.06 8.01 -28.86
CA ASN A 136 1.49 7.68 -29.01
C ASN A 136 2.06 6.89 -27.82
N ASN A 137 1.30 6.71 -26.74
CA ASN A 137 1.79 6.08 -25.52
C ASN A 137 0.65 5.46 -24.70
N ILE A 138 0.84 4.22 -24.27
CA ILE A 138 -0.04 3.48 -23.39
C ILE A 138 0.74 3.18 -22.10
N ARG A 139 0.19 3.58 -20.96
CA ARG A 139 0.81 3.34 -19.64
C ARG A 139 -0.21 2.68 -18.72
N PHE A 140 0.22 1.66 -17.99
CA PHE A 140 -0.61 0.92 -17.06
C PHE A 140 -0.04 1.05 -15.66
N PHE A 141 -0.91 1.28 -14.69
CA PHE A 141 -0.50 1.47 -13.32
C PHE A 141 -1.32 0.60 -12.40
N GLU A 142 -0.63 0.03 -11.42
CA GLU A 142 -1.23 -0.50 -10.21
C GLU A 142 -1.22 0.61 -9.16
N ALA A 143 -2.39 0.91 -8.60
CA ALA A 143 -2.55 2.02 -7.69
C ALA A 143 -3.33 1.60 -6.44
N THR A 144 -3.03 2.30 -5.35
CA THR A 144 -3.83 2.34 -4.13
C THR A 144 -4.20 3.79 -3.86
N ARG A 145 -4.92 4.05 -2.75
CA ARG A 145 -5.17 5.43 -2.32
C ARG A 145 -3.89 6.25 -2.07
N TYR A 146 -2.79 5.58 -1.72
CA TYR A 146 -1.57 6.23 -1.23
C TYR A 146 -0.40 6.17 -2.21
N ASN A 147 -0.41 5.24 -3.17
CA ASN A 147 0.70 5.03 -4.07
C ASN A 147 0.23 4.63 -5.47
N ILE A 148 1.03 4.96 -6.48
CA ILE A 148 0.85 4.57 -7.87
C ILE A 148 2.18 4.04 -8.42
N ASN A 149 2.17 2.82 -8.94
CA ASN A 149 3.34 2.20 -9.56
C ASN A 149 3.01 1.88 -11.02
N GLU A 150 3.89 2.27 -11.95
CA GLU A 150 3.78 1.85 -13.34
C GLU A 150 4.15 0.37 -13.46
N VAL A 151 3.32 -0.38 -14.19
CA VAL A 151 3.49 -1.81 -14.42
C VAL A 151 3.76 -2.00 -15.92
N GLU A 152 4.89 -2.63 -16.24
CA GLU A 152 5.16 -3.02 -17.61
C GLU A 152 4.23 -4.16 -18.02
N LEU A 153 3.47 -3.94 -19.09
CA LEU A 153 2.62 -4.96 -19.67
C LEU A 153 3.41 -5.70 -20.76
N GLU A 154 3.64 -7.00 -20.57
CA GLU A 154 4.18 -7.86 -21.61
C GLU A 154 3.11 -8.13 -22.69
N ASN A 155 3.50 -8.05 -23.96
CA ASN A 155 2.63 -8.34 -25.11
C ASN A 155 1.41 -7.42 -25.29
N VAL A 156 1.50 -6.15 -24.86
CA VAL A 156 0.45 -5.14 -25.09
C VAL A 156 1.00 -4.04 -26.00
N PRO A 157 0.21 -3.56 -26.99
CA PRO A 157 0.62 -2.46 -27.85
C PRO A 157 0.98 -1.23 -27.01
N LYS A 158 2.10 -0.58 -27.35
CA LYS A 158 2.59 0.61 -26.64
C LYS A 158 1.98 1.90 -27.19
N SER A 159 1.29 1.83 -28.33
CA SER A 159 0.63 2.96 -28.98
C SER A 159 -0.63 2.53 -29.75
N LEU A 160 -1.44 3.52 -30.16
CA LEU A 160 -2.62 3.28 -31.01
C LEU A 160 -2.21 2.75 -32.39
N GLU A 161 -1.07 3.19 -32.93
CA GLU A 161 -0.56 2.73 -34.22
C GLU A 161 -0.23 1.23 -34.18
N GLU A 162 0.46 0.77 -33.13
CA GLU A 162 0.76 -0.65 -32.94
C GLU A 162 -0.52 -1.46 -32.73
N ALA A 163 -1.51 -0.93 -31.99
CA ALA A 163 -2.78 -1.61 -31.76
C ALA A 163 -3.59 -1.82 -33.06
N LEU A 164 -3.56 -0.85 -33.99
CA LEU A 164 -4.26 -0.94 -35.27
C LEU A 164 -3.65 -1.99 -36.21
N GLN A 165 -2.33 -2.27 -36.12
CA GLN A 165 -1.68 -3.32 -36.91
C GLN A 165 -2.17 -4.73 -36.52
N TYR A 166 -2.46 -4.96 -35.24
CA TYR A 166 -3.08 -6.22 -34.79
C TYR A 166 -4.48 -6.42 -35.40
N ASP A 167 -5.26 -5.37 -35.58
CA ASP A 167 -6.63 -5.44 -36.10
C ASP A 167 -6.66 -5.73 -37.62
N GLU A 168 -5.60 -5.38 -38.36
CA GLU A 168 -5.44 -5.76 -39.77
C GLU A 168 -5.17 -7.26 -39.93
N THR A 169 -4.38 -7.87 -39.04
CA THR A 169 -4.14 -9.33 -39.06
C THR A 169 -5.38 -10.16 -38.73
N ALA A 170 -6.34 -9.61 -37.97
CA ALA A 170 -7.60 -10.27 -37.66
C ALA A 170 -8.57 -10.35 -38.87
N LYS A 171 -8.39 -9.50 -39.89
CA LYS A 171 -9.27 -9.47 -41.07
C LYS A 171 -8.97 -10.56 -42.11
N GLU A 172 -7.84 -11.26 -42.02
CA GLU A 172 -7.48 -12.32 -42.99
C GLU A 172 -8.25 -13.64 -42.79
N GLY A 173 -9.09 -13.76 -41.76
CA GLY A 173 -9.85 -14.99 -41.46
C GLY A 173 -11.23 -15.16 -42.13
N GLN A 174 -11.74 -14.18 -42.89
CA GLN A 174 -13.06 -14.31 -43.51
C GLN A 174 -13.02 -14.98 -44.91
N HIS A 175 -12.89 -16.31 -44.92
CA HIS A 175 -13.20 -17.09 -46.12
C HIS A 175 -14.71 -17.05 -46.41
N ARG A 176 -15.12 -16.24 -47.40
CA ARG A 176 -16.48 -16.26 -47.96
C ARG A 176 -16.71 -17.55 -48.74
N ILE A 177 -17.54 -18.45 -48.20
CA ILE A 177 -18.12 -19.56 -48.97
C ILE A 177 -19.14 -18.95 -49.94
N ALA A 178 -18.83 -18.98 -51.23
CA ALA A 178 -19.78 -18.60 -52.28
C ALA A 178 -20.79 -19.74 -52.49
N THR A 179 -22.06 -19.51 -52.17
CA THR A 179 -23.16 -20.40 -52.55
C THR A 179 -23.56 -20.14 -54.00
N SER A 180 -23.64 -21.21 -54.79
CA SER A 180 -23.98 -21.18 -56.21
C SER A 180 -25.47 -20.84 -56.43
N LYS A 181 -25.72 -20.00 -57.44
CA LYS A 181 -27.06 -19.64 -57.95
C LYS A 181 -27.86 -20.88 -58.38
N GLY A 182 -29.07 -21.04 -57.84
CA GLY A 182 -30.12 -21.90 -58.37
C GLY A 182 -31.47 -21.19 -58.33
N GLY A 183 -31.83 -20.49 -59.41
CA GLY A 183 -33.13 -19.83 -59.56
C GLY A 183 -33.98 -20.55 -60.60
N THR A 184 -34.89 -21.41 -60.16
CA THR A 184 -35.86 -22.09 -61.03
C THR A 184 -37.16 -21.27 -61.06
N ARG A 185 -37.59 -20.91 -62.27
CA ARG A 185 -38.72 -20.03 -62.59
C ARG A 185 -39.98 -20.86 -62.86
N ASN A 186 -41.08 -20.62 -62.14
CA ASN A 186 -42.44 -21.05 -62.51
C ASN A 186 -43.39 -19.89 -62.12
N SER A 187 -43.96 -19.15 -63.07
CA SER A 187 -45.10 -19.40 -63.98
C SER A 187 -46.43 -18.92 -63.36
N PHE A 188 -46.98 -17.86 -63.96
CA PHE A 188 -48.38 -17.47 -63.78
C PHE A 188 -48.89 -16.87 -65.10
N VAL A 189 -49.91 -17.51 -65.67
CA VAL A 189 -50.68 -17.09 -66.86
C VAL A 189 -51.93 -16.36 -66.36
N GLN A 190 -52.26 -15.23 -66.97
CA GLN A 190 -53.51 -14.50 -66.75
C GLN A 190 -54.56 -14.91 -67.81
N PRO A 191 -55.87 -14.88 -67.50
CA PRO A 191 -56.90 -15.36 -68.40
C PRO A 191 -57.34 -14.27 -69.39
N GLY A 192 -57.61 -14.70 -70.62
CA GLY A 192 -58.23 -13.95 -71.71
C GLY A 192 -58.50 -14.89 -72.87
#